data_AF-A0A2E8WEI0-F1
#
_entry.id   AF-A0A2E8WEI0-F1
#
_cell.length_a   1.000
_cell.length_b   1.000
_cell.length_c   1.000
_cell.angle_alpha   90.00
_cell.angle_beta   90.00
_cell.angle_gamma   90.00
#
_symmetry.space_group_name_H-M   'P 1'
#
loop_
_entity.id
_entity.type
_entity.pdbx_description
1 polymer ?
#
loop_
_entity_poly.entity_id
_entity_poly.type
_entity_poly.pdbx_seq_one_letter_code
_entity_poly.pdbx_strand_id
1 'polypeptide(L)' 'MEVSPANSNIWLLGKEELRACLSSNGGQSWSLVEAGDRAAFVRRFRFSLHDPLRVLAATEGNRIFVSD' A
#
# COMPACT_ATOMS: atom_id res chain seq x y z
N MET A 1 8.78 -1.92 -0.29
CA MET A 1 8.14 -2.54 0.90
C MET A 1 8.15 -1.54 2.03
N GLU A 2 7.10 -1.53 2.84
CA GLU A 2 6.94 -0.63 3.97
C GLU A 2 6.20 -1.34 5.10
N VAL A 3 6.55 -1.05 6.34
CA VAL A 3 5.93 -1.62 7.55
C VAL A 3 5.15 -0.52 8.25
N SER A 4 3.93 -0.82 8.71
CA SER A 4 3.13 0.16 9.43
C SER A 4 3.84 0.58 10.73
N PRO A 5 3.94 1.90 10.98
CA PRO A 5 4.54 2.39 12.21
C PRO A 5 3.66 2.14 13.44
N ALA A 6 2.36 1.91 13.27
CA ALA A 6 1.45 1.57 14.37
C ALA A 6 1.30 0.07 14.62
N ASN A 7 1.64 -0.77 13.64
CA ASN A 7 1.53 -2.22 13.78
C ASN A 7 2.57 -2.94 12.91
N SER A 8 3.58 -3.52 13.55
CA SER A 8 4.67 -4.23 12.87
C SER A 8 4.25 -5.49 12.14
N ASN A 9 3.00 -5.95 12.27
CA ASN A 9 2.46 -7.08 11.50
C ASN A 9 1.84 -6.64 10.16
N ILE A 10 1.57 -5.33 9.97
CA ILE A 10 0.96 -4.80 8.75
C ILE A 10 2.04 -4.31 7.79
N TRP A 11 2.15 -4.97 6.64
CA TRP A 11 3.19 -4.70 5.65
C TRP A 11 2.57 -4.41 4.30
N LEU A 12 3.13 -3.45 3.58
CA LEU A 12 2.79 -3.14 2.19
C LEU A 12 3.96 -3.47 1.28
N LEU A 13 3.66 -4.11 0.17
CA LEU A 13 4.60 -4.38 -0.88
C LEU A 13 4.03 -3.89 -2.21
N GLY A 14 4.84 -3.19 -2.97
CA GLY A 14 4.53 -2.83 -4.34
C GLY A 14 5.82 -2.98 -5.12
N LYS A 15 5.69 -3.55 -6.30
CA LYS A 15 6.76 -3.75 -7.27
C LYS A 15 6.43 -2.84 -8.45
N GLU A 16 7.44 -2.34 -9.16
CA GLU A 16 7.30 -1.34 -10.23
C GLU A 16 6.33 -1.73 -11.37
N GLU A 17 5.86 -2.98 -11.42
CA GLU A 17 4.92 -3.49 -12.42
C GLU A 17 3.80 -4.36 -11.82
N LEU A 18 3.64 -4.37 -10.49
CA LEU A 18 2.60 -5.15 -9.82
C LEU A 18 1.68 -4.25 -9.00
N ARG A 19 0.45 -4.72 -8.82
CA ARG A 19 -0.48 -4.16 -7.85
C ARG A 19 0.15 -4.22 -6.45
N ALA A 20 -0.26 -3.31 -5.58
CA ALA A 20 0.15 -3.38 -4.18
C ALA A 20 -0.41 -4.66 -3.54
N CYS A 21 0.35 -5.23 -2.61
CA CYS A 21 -0.03 -6.36 -1.78
C CYS A 21 0.05 -5.94 -0.32
N LEU A 22 -0.89 -6.44 0.47
CA LEU A 22 -0.97 -6.23 1.91
C LEU A 22 -0.70 -7.56 2.61
N SER A 23 0.09 -7.52 3.66
CA SER A 23 0.17 -8.58 4.66
C SER A 23 -0.32 -8.04 6.00
N SER A 24 -1.08 -8.85 6.72
CA SER A 24 -1.55 -8.58 8.08
C SER A 24 -0.86 -9.44 9.14
N ASN A 25 0.10 -10.28 8.74
CA ASN A 25 0.78 -11.26 9.60
C ASN A 25 2.31 -11.24 9.40
N GLY A 26 2.89 -10.05 9.25
CA GLY A 26 4.35 -9.88 9.20
C GLY A 26 4.99 -10.50 7.96
N GLY A 27 4.28 -10.52 6.84
CA GLY A 27 4.77 -11.02 5.56
C GLY A 27 4.65 -12.53 5.35
N GLN A 28 4.01 -13.27 6.26
CA GLN A 28 3.79 -14.71 6.11
C GLN A 28 2.79 -15.05 4.99
N SER A 29 1.75 -14.22 4.82
CA SER A 29 0.81 -14.30 3.70
C SER A 29 0.48 -12.92 3.15
N TRP A 30 0.08 -12.88 1.88
CA TRP A 30 -0.16 -11.64 1.13
C TRP A 30 -1.50 -11.69 0.41
N SER A 31 -2.20 -10.57 0.42
CA SER A 31 -3.44 -10.35 -0.34
C SER A 31 -3.25 -9.15 -1.27
N LEU A 32 -3.80 -9.23 -2.48
CA LEU A 32 -3.77 -8.11 -3.42
C LEU A 32 -4.62 -6.95 -2.87
N VAL A 33 -4.09 -5.74 -2.95
CA VAL A 33 -4.83 -4.52 -2.66
C VAL A 33 -5.59 -4.13 -3.92
N GLU A 34 -6.91 -4.26 -3.87
CA GLU A 34 -7.78 -3.78 -4.95
C GLU A 34 -8.05 -2.29 -4.76
N ALA A 35 -7.26 -1.45 -5.42
CA ALA A 35 -7.47 0.00 -5.46
C ALA A 35 -8.60 0.37 -6.45
N GLY A 36 -9.80 -0.15 -6.23
CA GLY A 36 -10.97 0.08 -7.09
C GLY A 36 -10.74 -0.24 -8.57
N ASP A 37 -11.61 0.30 -9.43
CA ASP A 37 -11.72 -0.01 -10.87
C ASP A 37 -10.53 0.46 -11.73
N ARG A 38 -9.38 0.76 -11.12
CA ARG A 38 -8.18 1.18 -11.82
C ARG A 38 -7.02 0.33 -11.36
N ALA A 39 -6.63 -0.60 -12.22
CA ALA A 39 -5.34 -1.29 -12.23
C ALA A 39 -4.19 -0.29 -12.46
N ALA A 40 -4.08 0.74 -11.60
CA ALA A 40 -3.02 1.71 -11.68
C ALA A 40 -1.79 1.14 -10.99
N PHE A 41 -0.68 1.08 -11.73
CA PHE A 41 0.61 0.72 -11.16
C PHE A 41 0.96 1.70 -10.03
N VAL A 42 1.22 1.16 -8.84
CA VAL A 42 1.60 1.96 -7.67
C VAL A 42 3.12 2.15 -7.74
N ARG A 43 3.55 3.39 -7.97
CA ARG A 43 4.98 3.73 -8.01
C ARG A 43 5.61 3.86 -6.63
N ARG A 44 4.83 4.37 -5.67
CA ARG A 44 5.25 4.51 -4.28
C ARG A 44 4.02 4.46 -3.38
N PHE A 45 4.16 3.84 -2.22
CA PHE A 45 3.21 3.95 -1.12
C PHE A 45 3.95 4.40 0.14
N ARG A 46 3.26 5.12 1.00
CA ARG A 46 3.70 5.54 2.34
C ARG A 46 2.56 5.44 3.35
N PHE A 47 2.81 4.92 4.55
CA PHE A 47 1.87 5.09 5.66
C PHE A 47 1.80 6.57 6.03
N SER A 48 0.59 7.05 6.35
CA SER A 48 0.41 8.42 6.82
C SER A 48 1.06 8.60 8.19
N LEU A 49 1.83 9.68 8.35
CA LEU A 49 2.46 10.04 9.62
C LEU A 49 1.45 10.60 10.63
N HIS A 50 0.28 11.05 10.16
CA HIS A 50 -0.77 11.62 11.01
C HIS A 50 -1.87 10.61 11.35
N ASP A 51 -2.05 9.60 10.50
CA ASP A 51 -2.99 8.50 10.69
C ASP A 51 -2.34 7.19 10.20
N PRO A 52 -1.64 6.46 11.08
CA PRO A 52 -0.89 5.25 10.73
C PRO A 52 -1.73 4.10 10.14
N LEU A 53 -3.06 4.21 10.17
CA LEU A 53 -3.98 3.27 9.55
C LEU A 53 -4.22 3.58 8.06
N ARG A 54 -3.86 4.78 7.61
CA ARG A 54 -4.01 5.21 6.22
C ARG A 54 -2.72 5.05 5.41
N VAL A 55 -2.92 4.77 4.12
CA VAL A 55 -1.85 4.65 3.13
C VAL A 55 -2.03 5.71 2.05
N LEU A 56 -0.96 6.45 1.76
CA LEU A 56 -0.86 7.29 0.59
C LEU A 56 -0.18 6.53 -0.53
N ALA A 57 -0.83 6.39 -1.68
CA ALA A 57 -0.30 5.72 -2.86
C ALA A 57 -0.17 6.70 -4.03
N ALA A 58 1.05 6.87 -4.53
CA ALA A 58 1.33 7.56 -5.78
C ALA A 58 1.25 6.57 -6.94
N THR A 59 0.34 6.81 -7.88
CA THR A 59 0.14 5.94 -9.03
C THR A 59 0.74 6.55 -10.29
N GLU A 60 0.86 5.72 -11.33
CA GLU A 60 1.07 6.21 -12.68
C GLU A 60 0.00 7.25 -13.08
N GLY A 61 0.41 8.29 -13.80
CA GLY A 61 -0.44 9.43 -14.15
C GLY A 61 -0.51 10.54 -13.09
N ASN A 62 0.44 10.60 -12.15
CA ASN A 62 0.58 11.65 -11.12
C ASN A 62 -0.63 11.81 -10.19
N ARG A 63 -1.38 10.73 -9.96
CA ARG A 63 -2.49 10.72 -9.00
C ARG A 63 -2.02 10.21 -7.64
N ILE A 64 -2.58 10.78 -6.58
CA ILE A 64 -2.38 10.32 -5.20
C ILE A 64 -3.71 9.78 -4.71
N PHE A 65 -3.71 8.55 -4.21
CA PHE A 65 -4.83 7.93 -3.53
C PHE A 65 -4.55 7.85 -2.04
N VAL A 66 -5.57 8.06 -1.23
CA VAL A 66 -5.54 7.84 0.22
C VAL A 66 -6.53 6.72 0.49
N SER A 67 -6.11 5.71 1.25
CA SER A 67 -7.05 4.68 1.70
C SER A 67 -8.06 5.29 2.67
N ASP A 68 -9.31 4.82 2.58
CA ASP A 68 -10.37 5.21 3.50
C ASP A 68 -10.08 4.79 4.94
#